data_AF-A0A938M5W5-F1
#
_entry.id   AF-A0A938M5W5-F1
#
_cell.length_a   1.000
_cell.length_b   1.000
_cell.length_c   1.000
_cell.angle_alpha   90.00
_cell.angle_beta   90.00
_cell.angle_gamma   90.00
#
_symmetry.space_group_name_H-M   'P 1'
#
loop_
_entity.id
_entity.type
_entity.pdbx_description
1 polymer ?
#
loop_
_entity_poly.entity_id
_entity_poly.type
_entity_poly.pdbx_seq_one_letter_code
_entity_poly.pdbx_strand_id
1 'polypeptide(L)' 'MSEERMKVYIMTDMEGVAGVTDSENHSGPGARYYEVARQLTTGETNAAI' A
#
# COMPACT_ATOMS: atom_id res chain seq x y z
N MET A 1 -9.94 -19.29 29.77
CA MET A 1 -10.46 -18.06 29.13
C MET A 1 -9.65 -17.85 27.87
N SER A 2 -10.21 -18.06 26.69
CA SER A 2 -9.53 -17.72 25.44
C SER A 2 -9.56 -16.20 25.31
N GLU A 3 -8.39 -15.54 25.26
CA GLU A 3 -8.32 -14.15 24.87
C GLU A 3 -8.78 -14.04 23.41
N GLU A 4 -9.97 -13.46 23.20
CA GLU A 4 -10.43 -13.09 21.87
C GLU A 4 -9.58 -11.91 21.40
N ARG A 5 -8.57 -12.18 20.56
CA ARG A 5 -7.70 -11.14 20.02
C ARG A 5 -8.51 -10.26 19.05
N MET A 6 -8.46 -8.94 19.27
CA MET A 6 -9.01 -8.00 18.30
C MET A 6 -8.37 -8.19 16.93
N LYS A 7 -9.21 -8.23 15.90
CA LYS A 7 -8.78 -8.29 14.51
C LYS A 7 -9.05 -6.93 13.88
N VAL A 8 -8.06 -6.43 13.14
CA VAL A 8 -8.17 -5.21 12.34
C VAL A 8 -8.02 -5.61 10.87
N TYR A 9 -8.89 -5.07 10.01
CA TYR A 9 -8.78 -5.22 8.57
C TYR A 9 -8.20 -3.94 7.99
N ILE A 10 -7.08 -4.06 7.27
CA ILE A 10 -6.41 -2.94 6.61
C ILE A 10 -6.60 -3.13 5.10
N MET A 11 -7.07 -2.08 4.45
CA MET A 11 -7.18 -1.97 3.00
C MET A 11 -6.36 -0.78 2.55
N THR A 12 -5.49 -1.00 1.58
CA THR A 12 -4.68 0.04 0.94
C THR A 12 -4.88 -0.05 -0.57
N ASP A 13 -4.58 1.04 -1.26
CA ASP A 13 -4.47 1.10 -2.72
C ASP A 13 -3.17 1.83 -3.09
N MET A 14 -2.71 1.73 -4.34
CA MET A 14 -1.46 2.35 -4.78
C MET A 14 -1.63 3.84 -5.12
N GLU A 15 -2.78 4.21 -5.66
CA GLU A 15 -3.11 5.54 -6.21
C GLU A 15 -3.04 6.65 -5.15
N GLY A 16 -3.28 6.32 -3.89
CA GLY A 16 -3.31 7.28 -2.77
C GLY A 16 -2.03 7.33 -1.93
N VAL A 17 -1.02 6.51 -2.25
CA VAL A 17 0.20 6.39 -1.45
C VAL A 17 1.05 7.65 -1.56
N ALA A 18 1.64 8.07 -0.43
CA ALA A 18 2.51 9.23 -0.42
C ALA A 18 3.71 9.03 -1.38
N GLY A 19 3.82 9.90 -2.37
CA GLY A 19 4.84 9.81 -3.42
C GLY A 19 4.36 9.18 -4.74
N VAL A 20 3.14 8.65 -4.79
CA VAL A 20 2.46 8.31 -6.06
C VAL A 20 1.71 9.56 -6.55
N THR A 21 2.12 10.09 -7.70
CA THR A 21 1.59 11.37 -8.21
C THR A 21 0.56 11.21 -9.32
N ASP A 22 0.57 10.07 -10.01
CA ASP A 22 -0.33 9.76 -11.12
C ASP A 22 -0.41 8.25 -11.33
N SER A 23 -1.59 7.74 -11.71
CA SER A 23 -1.83 6.30 -11.88
C SER A 23 -1.11 5.71 -13.10
N GLU A 24 -1.03 6.45 -14.22
CA GLU A 24 -0.45 5.97 -15.48
C GLU A 24 1.02 5.54 -15.33
N ASN A 25 1.82 6.30 -14.59
CA ASN A 25 3.23 5.99 -14.39
C ASN A 25 3.49 5.08 -13.18
N HIS A 26 2.53 4.85 -12.28
CA HIS A 26 2.78 4.20 -11.00
C HIS A 26 1.93 2.95 -10.72
N SER A 27 0.62 2.96 -11.00
CA SER A 27 -0.32 1.93 -10.51
C SER A 27 -0.40 0.68 -11.38
N GLY A 28 -0.06 0.80 -12.67
CA GLY A 28 -0.17 -0.31 -13.63
C GLY A 28 1.02 -1.28 -13.62
N PRO A 29 0.82 -2.59 -13.81
CA PRO A 29 1.92 -3.52 -14.09
C PRO A 29 2.75 -3.06 -15.30
N GLY A 30 4.06 -2.94 -15.12
CA GLY A 30 4.96 -2.44 -16.16
C GLY A 30 4.98 -0.92 -16.34
N ALA A 31 4.22 -0.17 -15.52
CA ALA A 31 4.33 1.28 -15.48
C ALA A 31 5.74 1.70 -15.03
N ARG A 32 6.17 2.88 -15.51
CA ARG A 32 7.54 3.38 -15.37
C ARG A 32 8.08 3.32 -13.94
N TYR A 33 7.24 3.60 -12.96
CA TYR A 33 7.58 3.66 -11.54
C TYR A 33 6.85 2.61 -10.70
N TYR A 34 6.29 1.57 -11.32
CA TYR A 34 5.52 0.53 -10.61
C TYR A 34 6.28 -0.08 -9.43
N GLU A 35 7.56 -0.41 -9.63
CA GLU A 35 8.37 -1.02 -8.56
C GLU A 35 8.61 -0.07 -7.39
N VAL A 36 8.76 1.23 -7.66
CA VAL A 36 8.89 2.27 -6.62
C VAL A 36 7.57 2.43 -5.87
N ALA A 37 6.46 2.57 -6.60
CA ALA A 37 5.12 2.69 -6.03
C ALA A 37 4.78 1.48 -5.15
N ARG A 38 5.06 0.25 -5.61
CA ARG A 38 4.88 -0.98 -4.81
C ARG A 38 5.66 -0.97 -3.50
N GLN A 39 6.90 -0.50 -3.52
CA GLN A 39 7.72 -0.39 -2.30
C GLN A 39 7.15 0.64 -1.34
N LEU A 40 6.70 1.80 -1.84
CA LEU A 40 6.05 2.83 -1.03
C LEU A 40 4.75 2.33 -0.41
N THR A 41 3.86 1.69 -1.19
CA THR A 41 2.60 1.10 -0.68
C THR A 41 2.86 0.10 0.44
N THR A 42 3.90 -0.74 0.28
CA THR A 42 4.30 -1.71 1.30
C THR A 42 4.80 -1.01 2.57
N GLY A 43 5.64 0.01 2.43
CA GLY A 43 6.16 0.79 3.55
C GLY A 43 5.06 1.51 4.33
N GLU A 44 4.14 2.15 3.63
CA GLU A 44 3.02 2.88 4.22
C GLU A 44 2.04 1.93 4.93
N THR A 45 1.74 0.77 4.33
CA THR A 45 0.92 -0.27 4.98
C THR A 45 1.58 -0.80 6.25
N ASN A 46 2.89 -1.06 6.21
CA ASN A 46 3.65 -1.50 7.37
C ASN A 46 3.71 -0.45 8.48
N ALA A 47 3.61 0.84 8.15
CA ALA A 47 3.55 1.90 9.15
C ALA A 47 2.19 1.97 9.87
N ALA A 48 1.13 1.39 9.28
CA ALA A 48 -0.21 1.31 9.87
C ALA A 48 -0.46 0.01 10.67
N ILE A 49 0.41 -1.00 10.53
CA ILE A 49 0.40 -2.26 11.29
C ILE A 49 1.12 -2.07 12.62
#